data_AF-A0A226H637-F1
#
_entry.id   AF-A0A226H637-F1
#
_cell.length_a   1.000
_cell.length_b   1.000
_cell.length_c   1.000
_cell.angle_alpha   90.00
_cell.angle_beta   90.00
_cell.angle_gamma   90.00
#
_symmetry.space_group_name_H-M   'P 1'
#
loop_
_entity.id
_entity.type
_entity.pdbx_description
1 polymer ?
#
loop_
_entity_poly.entity_id
_entity_poly.type
_entity_poly.pdbx_seq_one_letter_code
_entity_poly.pdbx_strand_id
1 'polypeptide(L)'
;MRKKKILITVLFVFQVITAQDKSNLPVYSKKVIIGFVNEDSKVESCNECYVLDTLKVLTKNILVKSEVQITKVADKTKFARLYTVEYIQKNKNGILKFNNIINSTFNELYIKNINGKLLIFRQLTYSNSSAKIKINEDDYVDFPSSLICMQNCNITIENNTLDFIDLFNYKKDVECFNCPNRYSLQECIMIKKKKQKFSWK
;
A
#
# COMPACT_ATOMS: atom_id res chain seq x y z
N MET A 1 -15.76 -30.76 60.19
CA MET A 1 -14.62 -31.18 59.32
C MET A 1 -14.75 -30.53 57.95
N ARG A 2 -13.91 -29.52 57.66
CA ARG A 2 -13.95 -28.69 56.45
C ARG A 2 -13.28 -29.42 55.28
N LYS A 3 -14.03 -29.67 54.20
CA LYS A 3 -13.50 -30.20 52.93
C LYS A 3 -12.70 -29.10 52.21
N LYS A 4 -11.40 -29.33 52.00
CA LYS A 4 -10.49 -28.46 51.26
C LYS A 4 -10.89 -28.44 49.78
N LYS A 5 -11.11 -27.24 49.24
CA LYS A 5 -11.25 -27.00 47.80
C LYS A 5 -9.86 -27.04 47.17
N ILE A 6 -9.64 -27.97 46.24
CA ILE A 6 -8.42 -28.00 45.41
C ILE A 6 -8.69 -27.07 44.22
N LEU A 7 -8.03 -25.92 44.24
CA LEU A 7 -7.99 -24.97 43.13
C LEU A 7 -6.97 -25.50 42.11
N ILE A 8 -7.44 -26.14 41.03
CA ILE A 8 -6.57 -26.49 39.90
C ILE A 8 -6.42 -25.23 39.06
N THR A 9 -5.37 -24.46 39.36
CA THR A 9 -4.87 -23.41 38.48
C THR A 9 -4.30 -24.07 37.23
N VAL A 10 -5.13 -24.28 36.20
CA VAL A 10 -4.63 -24.63 34.87
C VAL A 10 -3.96 -23.37 34.33
N LEU A 11 -2.65 -23.32 34.52
CA LEU A 11 -1.72 -22.44 33.82
C LEU A 11 -1.87 -22.74 32.32
N PHE A 12 -2.83 -22.08 31.66
CA PHE A 12 -2.86 -21.99 30.22
C PHE A 12 -1.71 -21.09 29.80
N VAL A 13 -0.54 -21.72 29.68
CA VAL A 13 0.62 -21.21 29.00
C VAL A 13 0.22 -21.07 27.52
N PHE A 14 -0.53 -20.02 27.20
CA PHE A 14 -0.62 -19.47 25.85
C PHE A 14 0.74 -18.82 25.54
N GLN A 15 1.78 -19.65 25.44
CA GLN A 15 2.93 -19.30 24.62
C GLN A 15 2.49 -19.47 23.17
N VAL A 16 1.74 -18.49 22.68
CA VAL A 16 1.76 -18.15 21.26
C VAL A 16 3.16 -17.64 21.00
N ILE A 17 4.09 -18.58 20.79
CA ILE A 17 5.33 -18.30 20.09
C ILE A 17 4.84 -17.96 18.68
N THR A 18 4.63 -16.68 18.43
CA THR A 18 4.56 -16.16 17.08
C THR A 18 5.88 -16.60 16.45
N ALA A 19 5.82 -17.62 15.60
CA ALA A 19 6.87 -17.84 14.63
C ALA A 19 6.98 -16.53 13.86
N GLN A 20 7.95 -15.69 14.23
CA GLN A 20 8.44 -14.65 13.36
C GLN A 20 9.05 -15.42 12.20
N ASP A 21 8.21 -15.71 11.21
CA ASP A 21 8.66 -16.21 9.92
C ASP A 21 9.67 -15.17 9.45
N LYS A 22 10.96 -15.49 9.59
CA LYS A 22 12.02 -14.76 8.91
C LYS A 22 11.81 -15.07 7.44
N SER A 23 10.86 -14.36 6.84
CA SER A 23 10.65 -14.32 5.43
C SER A 23 11.93 -13.76 4.84
N ASN A 24 12.83 -14.65 4.39
CA ASN A 24 14.06 -14.32 3.69
C ASN A 24 13.70 -13.76 2.31
N LEU A 25 13.20 -12.52 2.27
CA LEU A 25 12.83 -11.84 1.05
C LEU A 25 14.10 -11.24 0.43
N PRO A 26 14.56 -11.74 -0.73
CA PRO A 26 15.79 -11.26 -1.35
C PRO A 26 15.61 -9.84 -1.86
N VAL A 27 16.66 -9.05 -1.67
CA VAL A 27 16.79 -7.69 -2.18
C VAL A 27 17.71 -7.73 -3.39
N TYR A 28 17.26 -7.14 -4.49
CA TYR A 28 17.97 -7.14 -5.76
C TYR A 28 18.48 -5.75 -6.10
N SER A 29 19.66 -5.70 -6.71
CA SER A 29 20.17 -4.54 -7.46
C SER A 29 20.71 -5.04 -8.80
N LYS A 30 20.31 -4.41 -9.91
CA LYS A 30 20.71 -4.82 -11.27
C LYS A 30 20.56 -6.34 -11.53
N LYS A 31 19.49 -6.94 -11.00
CA LYS A 31 19.15 -8.38 -11.09
C LYS A 31 20.04 -9.33 -10.28
N VAL A 32 20.94 -8.80 -9.44
CA VAL A 32 21.77 -9.59 -8.52
C VAL A 32 21.22 -9.45 -7.11
N ILE A 33 21.19 -10.54 -6.34
CA ILE A 33 20.82 -10.51 -4.92
C ILE A 33 21.97 -9.87 -4.14
N ILE A 34 21.66 -8.83 -3.36
CA ILE A 34 22.64 -8.09 -2.55
C ILE A 34 22.40 -8.24 -1.04
N GLY A 35 21.37 -8.99 -0.64
CA GLY A 35 21.00 -9.24 0.75
C GLY A 35 19.53 -9.62 0.87
N PHE A 36 19.02 -9.54 2.10
CA PHE A 36 17.63 -9.88 2.42
C PHE A 36 17.00 -8.82 3.32
N VAL A 37 15.68 -8.69 3.25
CA VAL A 37 14.92 -7.76 4.10
C VAL A 37 15.06 -8.15 5.58
N ASN A 38 15.23 -7.15 6.44
CA ASN A 38 15.44 -7.26 7.91
C ASN A 38 16.74 -7.93 8.37
N GLU A 39 17.60 -8.34 7.43
CA GLU A 39 18.95 -8.86 7.72
C GLU A 39 20.00 -7.74 7.73
N ASP A 40 21.08 -7.98 8.48
CA ASP A 40 22.22 -7.06 8.55
C ASP A 40 22.94 -7.01 7.19
N SER A 41 23.27 -5.81 6.73
CA SER A 41 23.92 -5.56 5.44
C SER A 41 25.07 -4.57 5.58
N LYS A 42 26.09 -4.71 4.73
CA LYS A 42 27.19 -3.74 4.58
C LYS A 42 26.89 -2.65 3.54
N VAL A 43 25.76 -2.76 2.83
CA VAL A 43 25.37 -1.82 1.78
C VAL A 43 24.83 -0.54 2.43
N GLU A 44 25.52 0.58 2.24
CA GLU A 44 25.17 1.86 2.87
C GLU A 44 24.17 2.69 2.06
N SER A 45 24.16 2.53 0.74
CA SER A 45 23.23 3.19 -0.17
C SER A 45 22.76 2.21 -1.23
N CYS A 46 21.51 2.34 -1.65
CA CYS A 46 21.04 1.63 -2.83
C CYS A 46 20.03 2.46 -3.61
N ASN A 47 20.49 2.95 -4.74
CA ASN A 47 19.65 3.55 -5.76
C ASN A 47 19.15 2.39 -6.65
N GLU A 48 17.83 2.23 -6.79
CA GLU A 48 17.19 1.18 -7.59
C GLU A 48 17.20 -0.24 -6.99
N CYS A 49 17.34 -0.38 -5.67
CA CYS A 49 17.08 -1.68 -5.04
C CYS A 49 15.58 -1.99 -5.00
N TYR A 50 15.26 -3.27 -5.16
CA TYR A 50 13.88 -3.74 -5.14
C TYR A 50 13.74 -5.13 -4.54
N VAL A 51 12.51 -5.45 -4.16
CA VAL A 51 12.06 -6.79 -3.82
C VAL A 51 11.03 -7.27 -4.83
N LEU A 52 10.80 -8.58 -4.87
CA LEU A 52 9.78 -9.22 -5.71
C LEU A 52 8.80 -9.99 -4.83
N ASP A 53 7.60 -9.47 -4.66
CA ASP A 53 6.52 -10.14 -3.94
C ASP A 53 5.68 -10.96 -4.93
N THR A 54 5.48 -12.25 -4.64
CA THR A 54 4.59 -13.11 -5.44
C THR A 54 3.20 -13.12 -4.81
N LEU A 55 2.19 -12.70 -5.57
CA LEU A 55 0.81 -12.59 -5.10
C LEU A 55 -0.14 -13.30 -6.07
N LYS A 56 -1.10 -14.05 -5.55
CA LYS A 56 -2.18 -14.61 -6.37
C LYS A 56 -3.25 -13.54 -6.59
N VAL A 57 -3.28 -12.96 -7.79
CA VAL A 57 -4.23 -11.92 -8.20
C VAL A 57 -5.26 -12.54 -9.13
N LEU A 58 -6.51 -12.63 -8.67
CA LEU A 58 -7.61 -13.31 -9.36
C LEU A 58 -7.22 -14.76 -9.73
N THR A 59 -6.83 -14.99 -10.98
CA THR A 59 -6.55 -16.32 -11.54
C THR A 59 -5.06 -16.55 -11.83
N LYS A 60 -4.19 -15.57 -11.60
CA LYS A 60 -2.76 -15.65 -11.93
C LYS A 60 -1.88 -15.29 -10.75
N ASN A 61 -0.68 -15.88 -10.70
CA ASN A 61 0.38 -15.40 -9.82
C ASN A 61 1.08 -14.23 -10.50
N ILE A 62 1.23 -13.13 -9.77
CA ILE A 62 1.85 -11.88 -10.22
C ILE A 62 3.05 -11.60 -9.34
N LEU A 63 4.16 -11.25 -9.98
CA LEU A 63 5.34 -10.71 -9.35
C LEU A 63 5.22 -9.20 -9.27
N VAL A 64 5.30 -8.66 -8.07
CA VAL A 64 5.26 -7.23 -7.82
C VAL A 64 6.65 -6.77 -7.43
N LYS A 65 7.25 -5.96 -8.29
CA LYS A 65 8.51 -5.29 -8.06
C LYS A 65 8.26 -3.96 -7.35
N SER A 66 8.76 -3.85 -6.13
CA SER A 66 8.62 -2.64 -5.31
C SER A 66 9.97 -2.22 -4.71
N GLU A 67 10.12 -0.93 -4.48
CA GLU A 67 11.34 -0.36 -3.92
C GLU A 67 11.58 -0.82 -2.48
N VAL A 68 12.86 -0.88 -2.13
CA VAL A 68 13.29 -1.01 -0.73
C VAL A 68 14.00 0.25 -0.28
N GLN A 69 13.99 0.44 1.02
CA GLN A 69 14.76 1.46 1.69
C GLN A 69 15.83 0.82 2.56
N ILE A 70 16.86 1.60 2.84
CA ILE A 70 17.89 1.26 3.80
C ILE A 70 17.57 1.95 5.13
N THR A 71 17.57 1.18 6.21
CA THR A 71 17.35 1.67 7.57
C THR A 71 18.56 1.37 8.43
N LYS A 72 18.84 2.23 9.42
CA LYS A 72 19.88 2.00 10.43
C LYS A 72 19.23 1.66 11.77
N VAL A 73 19.61 0.54 12.35
CA VAL A 73 19.15 0.08 13.67
C VAL A 73 20.38 -0.35 14.47
N ALA A 74 20.67 0.35 15.57
CA ALA A 74 21.80 0.05 16.46
C ALA A 74 23.13 -0.13 15.70
N ASP A 75 23.51 0.88 14.91
CA ASP A 75 24.72 0.92 14.06
C ASP A 75 24.80 -0.12 12.93
N LYS A 76 23.73 -0.89 12.73
CA LYS A 76 23.63 -1.85 11.63
C LYS A 76 22.71 -1.34 10.54
N THR A 77 23.13 -1.56 9.31
CA THR A 77 22.33 -1.23 8.13
C THR A 77 21.47 -2.43 7.75
N LYS A 78 20.18 -2.20 7.47
CA LYS A 78 19.22 -3.23 7.08
C LYS A 78 18.36 -2.77 5.92
N PHE A 79 18.01 -3.70 5.04
CA PHE A 79 16.97 -3.45 4.04
C PHE A 79 15.59 -3.58 4.66
N ALA A 80 14.70 -2.64 4.33
CA ALA A 80 13.29 -2.70 4.67
C ALA A 80 12.45 -2.46 3.41
N ARG A 81 11.28 -3.10 3.32
CA ARG A 81 10.31 -2.80 2.26
C ARG A 81 9.92 -1.32 2.35
N LEU A 82 9.72 -0.64 1.22
CA LEU A 82 9.11 0.70 1.23
C LEU A 82 7.57 0.61 1.27
N TYR A 83 7.01 -0.48 0.74
CA TYR A 83 5.58 -0.70 0.65
C TYR A 83 5.19 -2.05 1.25
N THR A 84 4.07 -2.11 1.98
CA THR A 84 3.33 -3.37 2.12
C THR A 84 2.40 -3.53 0.94
N VAL A 85 2.34 -4.74 0.39
CA VAL A 85 1.52 -5.06 -0.78
C VAL A 85 0.45 -6.06 -0.38
N GLU A 86 -0.81 -5.71 -0.63
CA GLU A 86 -1.97 -6.51 -0.26
C GLU A 86 -2.89 -6.71 -1.45
N TYR A 87 -3.48 -7.90 -1.57
CA TYR A 87 -4.50 -8.18 -2.57
C TYR A 87 -5.86 -8.35 -1.91
N ILE A 88 -6.86 -7.61 -2.41
CA ILE A 88 -8.25 -7.71 -1.98
C ILE A 88 -9.12 -8.03 -3.19
N GLN A 89 -9.88 -9.11 -3.11
CA GLN A 89 -10.92 -9.39 -4.10
C GLN A 89 -12.21 -8.66 -3.74
N LYS A 90 -12.75 -7.89 -4.70
CA LYS A 90 -14.02 -7.17 -4.56
C LYS A 90 -14.91 -7.52 -5.75
N ASN A 91 -15.87 -8.43 -5.52
CA ASN A 91 -16.71 -9.02 -6.57
C ASN A 91 -15.85 -9.71 -7.66
N LYS A 92 -16.06 -9.34 -8.93
CA LYS A 92 -15.31 -9.85 -10.09
C LYS A 92 -13.97 -9.14 -10.32
N ASN A 93 -13.67 -8.11 -9.52
CA ASN A 93 -12.47 -7.30 -9.65
C ASN A 93 -11.50 -7.56 -8.49
N GLY A 94 -10.23 -7.32 -8.73
CA GLY A 94 -9.18 -7.29 -7.72
C GLY A 94 -8.72 -5.86 -7.45
N ILE A 95 -8.27 -5.62 -6.22
CA ILE A 95 -7.59 -4.39 -5.83
C ILE A 95 -6.24 -4.80 -5.27
N LEU A 96 -5.16 -4.32 -5.86
CA LEU A 96 -3.81 -4.44 -5.33
C LEU A 96 -3.47 -3.14 -4.60
N LYS A 97 -3.24 -3.21 -3.30
CA LYS A 97 -2.93 -2.06 -2.45
C LYS A 97 -1.45 -2.01 -2.15
N PHE A 98 -0.89 -0.81 -2.19
CA PHE A 98 0.48 -0.50 -1.82
C PHE A 98 0.44 0.57 -0.74
N ASN A 99 0.73 0.19 0.50
CA ASN A 99 0.76 1.10 1.62
C ASN A 99 2.21 1.49 1.87
N ASN A 100 2.54 2.76 1.69
CA ASN A 100 3.88 3.24 1.98
C ASN A 100 4.10 3.16 3.51
N ILE A 101 5.22 2.59 3.94
CA ILE A 101 5.45 2.37 5.39
C ILE A 101 6.09 3.57 6.10
N ILE A 102 6.63 4.54 5.34
CA ILE A 102 7.29 5.73 5.88
C ILE A 102 6.39 6.96 5.89
N ASN A 103 5.33 6.97 5.09
CA ASN A 103 4.41 8.08 5.00
C ASN A 103 2.97 7.60 4.83
N SER A 104 1.99 8.49 5.00
CA SER A 104 0.57 8.15 4.87
C SER A 104 0.09 8.15 3.41
N THR A 105 0.92 7.70 2.45
CA THR A 105 0.53 7.56 1.04
C THR A 105 0.14 6.14 0.73
N PHE A 106 -0.99 6.00 0.05
CA PHE A 106 -1.57 4.74 -0.33
C PHE A 106 -1.79 4.73 -1.85
N ASN A 107 -1.52 3.60 -2.48
CA ASN A 107 -1.76 3.42 -3.90
C ASN A 107 -2.59 2.16 -4.14
N GLU A 108 -3.54 2.21 -5.08
CA GLU A 108 -4.39 1.09 -5.45
C GLU A 108 -4.39 0.89 -6.97
N LEU A 109 -4.24 -0.37 -7.38
CA LEU A 109 -4.50 -0.82 -8.75
C LEU A 109 -5.79 -1.62 -8.79
N TYR A 110 -6.72 -1.17 -9.61
CA TYR A 110 -7.95 -1.91 -9.86
C TYR A 110 -7.78 -2.79 -11.08
N ILE A 111 -7.96 -4.08 -10.87
CA ILE A 111 -7.66 -5.13 -11.84
C ILE A 111 -8.94 -5.91 -12.13
N LYS A 112 -9.19 -6.23 -13.40
CA LYS A 112 -10.26 -7.14 -13.82
C LYS A 112 -9.71 -8.21 -14.75
N ASN A 113 -10.41 -9.34 -14.81
CA ASN A 113 -10.13 -10.37 -15.80
C ASN A 113 -11.06 -10.17 -17.01
N ILE A 114 -10.49 -10.04 -18.21
CA ILE A 114 -11.21 -10.02 -19.48
C ILE A 114 -10.59 -11.11 -20.36
N ASN A 115 -11.39 -12.11 -20.73
CA ASN A 115 -10.99 -13.20 -21.63
C ASN A 115 -9.66 -13.88 -21.20
N GLY A 116 -9.47 -14.11 -19.89
CA GLY A 116 -8.28 -14.73 -19.34
C GLY A 116 -7.06 -13.80 -19.18
N LYS A 117 -7.17 -12.53 -19.59
CA LYS A 117 -6.14 -11.50 -19.43
C LYS A 117 -6.48 -10.61 -18.24
N LEU A 118 -5.48 -10.30 -17.43
CA LEU A 118 -5.62 -9.31 -16.38
C LEU A 118 -5.41 -7.92 -16.96
N LEU A 119 -6.35 -7.02 -16.69
CA LEU A 119 -6.33 -5.63 -17.13
C LEU A 119 -6.40 -4.72 -15.91
N ILE A 120 -5.43 -3.81 -15.80
CA ILE A 120 -5.50 -2.67 -14.89
C ILE A 120 -6.38 -1.62 -15.57
N PHE A 121 -7.49 -1.28 -14.93
CA PHE A 121 -8.44 -0.32 -15.49
C PHE A 121 -8.50 1.01 -14.72
N ARG A 122 -7.85 1.07 -13.56
CA ARG A 122 -7.75 2.29 -12.76
C ARG A 122 -6.56 2.23 -11.81
N GLN A 123 -5.91 3.37 -11.67
CA GLN A 123 -4.89 3.67 -10.68
C GLN A 123 -5.41 4.76 -9.76
N LEU A 124 -5.13 4.63 -8.47
CA LEU A 124 -5.55 5.57 -7.44
C LEU A 124 -4.39 5.78 -6.47
N THR A 125 -4.05 7.03 -6.19
CA THR A 125 -3.14 7.40 -5.12
C THR A 125 -3.89 8.32 -4.17
N TYR A 126 -3.73 8.12 -2.87
CA TYR A 126 -4.30 9.03 -1.88
C TYR A 126 -3.38 9.18 -0.68
N SER A 127 -3.38 10.38 -0.11
CA SER A 127 -2.57 10.72 1.06
C SER A 127 -3.24 11.80 1.90
N ASN A 128 -2.79 11.93 3.15
CA ASN A 128 -3.20 13.03 4.02
C ASN A 128 -2.73 14.38 3.44
N SER A 129 -3.58 15.39 3.52
CA SER A 129 -3.37 16.73 2.95
C SER A 129 -4.13 17.79 3.73
N SER A 130 -3.96 19.06 3.35
CA SER A 130 -4.82 20.17 3.75
C SER A 130 -5.39 20.87 2.51
N ALA A 131 -6.61 21.36 2.63
CA ALA A 131 -7.28 22.12 1.58
C ALA A 131 -7.56 23.54 2.06
N LYS A 132 -7.08 24.52 1.28
CA LYS A 132 -7.42 25.93 1.47
C LYS A 132 -8.78 26.23 0.87
N ILE A 133 -9.75 26.54 1.73
CA ILE A 133 -11.12 26.83 1.32
C ILE A 133 -11.40 28.31 1.56
N LYS A 134 -11.84 29.00 0.50
CA LYS A 134 -12.24 30.40 0.55
C LYS A 134 -13.53 30.54 1.36
N ILE A 135 -13.54 31.45 2.33
CA ILE A 135 -14.72 31.80 3.13
C ILE A 135 -15.23 33.20 2.74
N ASN A 136 -14.34 34.17 2.51
CA ASN A 136 -14.64 35.51 1.99
C ASN A 136 -13.61 35.95 0.94
N GLU A 137 -13.76 37.13 0.33
CA GLU A 137 -12.93 37.59 -0.81
C GLU A 137 -11.41 37.46 -0.58
N ASP A 138 -10.95 37.71 0.64
CA ASP A 138 -9.55 37.61 1.06
C ASP A 138 -9.32 36.68 2.26
N ASP A 139 -10.31 35.85 2.63
CA ASP A 139 -10.26 34.98 3.80
C ASP A 139 -10.34 33.51 3.41
N TYR A 140 -9.37 32.73 3.90
CA TYR A 140 -9.20 31.31 3.60
C TYR A 140 -8.90 30.56 4.88
N VAL A 141 -9.49 29.37 5.01
CA VAL A 141 -9.22 28.46 6.12
C VAL A 141 -8.71 27.13 5.59
N ASP A 142 -7.71 26.60 6.27
CA ASP A 142 -7.17 25.27 6.01
C ASP A 142 -8.03 24.20 6.71
N PHE A 143 -8.52 23.24 5.93
CA PHE A 143 -9.25 22.08 6.44
C PHE A 143 -8.44 20.80 6.25
N PRO A 144 -8.45 19.86 7.23
CA PRO A 144 -7.84 18.55 7.06
C PRO A 144 -8.56 17.77 5.97
N SER A 145 -7.79 17.20 5.05
CA SER A 145 -8.31 16.55 3.86
C SER A 145 -7.44 15.38 3.43
N SER A 146 -7.94 14.62 2.47
CA SER A 146 -7.17 13.64 1.72
C SER A 146 -7.01 14.16 0.31
N LEU A 147 -5.77 14.22 -0.19
CA LEU A 147 -5.50 14.44 -1.60
C LEU A 147 -5.68 13.11 -2.32
N ILE A 148 -6.58 13.06 -3.30
CA ILE A 148 -6.88 11.85 -4.06
C ILE A 148 -6.57 12.13 -5.52
N CYS A 149 -5.70 11.31 -6.10
CA CYS A 149 -5.29 11.35 -7.49
C CYS A 149 -5.76 10.06 -8.17
N MET A 150 -6.49 10.17 -9.28
CA MET A 150 -7.06 9.02 -9.97
C MET A 150 -6.80 9.09 -11.47
N GLN A 151 -6.49 7.95 -12.06
CA GLN A 151 -6.37 7.78 -13.50
C GLN A 151 -7.14 6.53 -13.93
N ASN A 152 -8.06 6.68 -14.88
CA ASN A 152 -8.60 5.52 -15.59
C ASN A 152 -7.60 5.15 -16.69
N CYS A 153 -7.30 3.88 -16.82
CA CYS A 153 -6.35 3.36 -17.79
C CYS A 153 -6.87 2.03 -18.35
N ASN A 154 -6.18 1.46 -19.33
CA ASN A 154 -6.46 0.12 -19.85
C ASN A 154 -5.13 -0.56 -20.14
N ILE A 155 -4.43 -1.00 -19.09
CA ILE A 155 -3.09 -1.60 -19.20
C ILE A 155 -3.24 -3.12 -19.04
N THR A 156 -2.82 -3.88 -20.04
CA THR A 156 -2.81 -5.35 -19.97
C THR A 156 -1.56 -5.82 -19.24
N ILE A 157 -1.72 -6.77 -18.31
CA ILE A 157 -0.58 -7.40 -17.63
C ILE A 157 -0.10 -8.58 -18.48
N GLU A 158 0.97 -8.37 -19.25
CA GLU A 158 1.46 -9.36 -20.22
C GLU A 158 2.40 -10.40 -19.59
N ASN A 159 3.37 -9.96 -18.78
CA ASN A 159 4.45 -10.81 -18.28
C ASN A 159 4.27 -11.28 -16.83
N ASN A 160 3.05 -11.15 -16.29
CA ASN A 160 2.76 -11.41 -14.88
C ASN A 160 3.67 -10.63 -13.90
N THR A 161 4.33 -9.57 -14.34
CA THR A 161 5.19 -8.72 -13.52
C THR A 161 4.65 -7.30 -13.54
N LEU A 162 4.61 -6.68 -12.37
CA LEU A 162 4.20 -5.30 -12.16
C LEU A 162 5.34 -4.55 -11.49
N ASP A 163 5.81 -3.47 -12.09
CA ASP A 163 6.77 -2.57 -11.47
C ASP A 163 6.03 -1.36 -10.88
N PHE A 164 6.16 -1.18 -9.56
CA PHE A 164 5.47 -0.11 -8.84
C PHE A 164 5.79 1.28 -9.42
N ILE A 165 7.07 1.54 -9.75
CA ILE A 165 7.49 2.84 -10.28
C ILE A 165 6.87 3.06 -11.65
N ASP A 166 6.90 2.07 -12.54
CA ASP A 166 6.30 2.20 -13.87
C ASP A 166 4.79 2.44 -13.82
N LEU A 167 4.12 1.88 -12.81
CA LEU A 167 2.68 2.01 -12.62
C LEU A 167 2.26 3.37 -12.07
N PHE A 168 3.01 3.95 -11.14
CA PHE A 168 2.64 5.20 -10.46
C PHE A 168 3.50 6.41 -10.84
N ASN A 169 4.42 6.26 -11.80
CA ASN A 169 5.07 7.39 -12.47
C ASN A 169 4.12 8.01 -13.50
N TYR A 170 3.19 8.81 -13.00
CA TYR A 170 2.12 9.42 -13.78
C TYR A 170 2.65 10.27 -14.95
N LYS A 171 2.50 9.75 -16.18
CA LYS A 171 3.07 10.37 -17.39
C LYS A 171 2.29 11.57 -17.94
N LYS A 172 1.01 11.77 -17.56
CA LYS A 172 0.14 12.94 -17.86
C LYS A 172 -1.30 12.75 -17.34
N ASP A 173 -2.02 13.85 -17.17
CA ASP A 173 -3.48 13.96 -16.93
C ASP A 173 -4.05 13.19 -15.73
N VAL A 174 -3.39 13.29 -14.58
CA VAL A 174 -3.94 12.77 -13.32
C VAL A 174 -4.92 13.78 -12.76
N GLU A 175 -6.18 13.36 -12.63
CA GLU A 175 -7.15 14.17 -11.90
C GLU A 175 -6.91 14.01 -10.41
N CYS A 176 -6.37 15.06 -9.79
CA CYS A 176 -6.23 15.17 -8.35
C CYS A 176 -7.28 16.12 -7.75
N PHE A 177 -7.79 15.79 -6.57
CA PHE A 177 -8.71 16.64 -5.83
C PHE A 177 -8.58 16.40 -4.32
N ASN A 178 -8.81 17.45 -3.53
CA ASN A 178 -8.91 17.31 -2.08
C ASN A 178 -10.32 16.86 -1.69
N CYS A 179 -10.41 15.95 -0.72
CA CYS A 179 -11.65 15.48 -0.12
C CYS A 179 -11.60 15.66 1.41
N PRO A 180 -12.63 16.22 2.06
CA PRO A 180 -12.68 16.32 3.51
C PRO A 180 -12.57 14.95 4.20
N ASN A 181 -11.81 14.85 5.30
CA ASN A 181 -11.53 13.58 5.98
C ASN A 181 -12.75 12.88 6.60
N ARG A 182 -13.89 13.56 6.71
CA ARG A 182 -15.14 12.95 7.16
C ARG A 182 -15.77 12.00 6.15
N TYR A 183 -15.41 12.11 4.88
CA TYR A 183 -15.89 11.22 3.83
C TYR A 183 -14.91 10.07 3.65
N SER A 184 -15.44 8.87 3.46
CA SER A 184 -14.64 7.74 3.00
C SER A 184 -14.15 7.96 1.57
N LEU A 185 -13.06 7.27 1.20
CA LEU A 185 -12.50 7.30 -0.15
C LEU A 185 -13.53 6.99 -1.24
N GLN A 186 -14.44 6.05 -1.00
CA GLN A 186 -15.50 5.68 -1.95
C GLN A 186 -16.53 6.80 -2.11
N GLU A 187 -16.91 7.46 -1.02
CA GLU A 187 -17.81 8.62 -1.06
C GLU A 187 -17.16 9.79 -1.81
N CYS A 188 -15.88 10.07 -1.55
CA CYS A 188 -15.11 11.08 -2.26
C CYS A 188 -15.15 10.87 -3.79
N ILE A 189 -14.85 9.65 -4.23
CA ILE A 189 -14.88 9.28 -5.65
C ILE A 189 -16.29 9.41 -6.23
N MET A 190 -17.32 9.04 -5.48
CA MET A 190 -18.71 9.13 -5.93
C MET A 190 -19.17 10.58 -6.10
N ILE A 191 -18.90 11.43 -5.11
CA ILE A 191 -19.22 12.87 -5.13
C ILE A 191 -18.50 13.54 -6.30
N LYS A 192 -17.21 13.26 -6.48
CA LYS A 192 -16.41 13.77 -7.61
C LYS A 192 -16.99 13.36 -8.96
N LYS A 193 -17.35 12.08 -9.15
CA LYS A 193 -17.99 11.58 -10.38
C LYS A 193 -19.33 12.25 -10.68
N LYS A 194 -20.11 12.54 -9.64
CA LYS A 194 -21.39 13.28 -9.75
C LYS A 194 -21.19 14.80 -9.93
N LYS A 195 -19.94 15.29 -9.96
CA LYS A 195 -19.58 16.72 -10.01
C LYS A 195 -20.23 17.54 -8.89
N GLN A 196 -20.45 16.92 -7.74
CA GLN A 196 -21.03 17.57 -6.58
C GLN A 196 -19.95 18.30 -5.76
N LYS A 197 -20.33 19.37 -5.06
CA LYS A 197 -19.43 20.08 -4.15
C LYS A 197 -19.32 19.31 -2.84
N PHE A 198 -18.09 19.21 -2.33
CA PHE A 198 -17.88 18.75 -0.96
C PHE A 198 -18.39 19.80 0.02
N SER A 199 -19.04 19.35 1.09
CA SER A 199 -19.23 20.21 2.25
C SER A 199 -17.98 20.05 3.15
N TRP A 200 -17.40 21.18 3.56
CA TRP A 200 -16.12 21.25 4.29
C TRP A 200 -16.29 21.47 5.80
N LYS A 201 -17.51 21.77 6.24
CA LYS A 201 -17.92 21.84 7.65
C LYS A 201 -18.57 20.53 8.04
#